data_AF-A5G8W7-F1
#
_entry.id   AF-A5G8W7-F1
#
_cell.length_a   1.000
_cell.length_b   1.000
_cell.length_c   1.000
_cell.angle_alpha   90.00
_cell.angle_beta   90.00
_cell.angle_gamma   90.00
#
_symmetry.space_group_name_H-M   'P 1'
#
loop_
_entity.id
_entity.type
_entity.pdbx_description
1 polymer ?
#
loop_
_entity_poly.entity_id
_entity_poly.type
_entity_poly.pdbx_seq_one_letter_code
_entity_poly.pdbx_strand_id
1 'polypeptide(L)'
;MGREAIETLISRWKEQYQLLLAEAEDLLRNVDIWGPEAFEGAIARRQGNIEELFDIDTCLVKYLKDAGMETIRDSRLDEFRTFKETATNRILELDSLSIALAGERLAHLQSEIAAGARGKTAIVSYESSGRGSRQNWNDIA
;
A
#
# COMPACT_ATOMS: atom_id res chain seq x y z
N MET A 1 2.91 40.30 3.84
CA MET A 1 2.58 39.09 4.63
C MET A 1 1.67 38.10 3.89
N GLY A 2 0.75 38.54 3.01
CA GLY A 2 -0.09 37.73 2.11
C GLY A 2 0.59 36.57 1.33
N ARG A 3 1.58 36.95 0.53
CA ARG A 3 2.08 36.15 -0.59
C ARG A 3 3.12 35.09 -0.17
N GLU A 4 3.98 35.46 0.77
CA GLU A 4 5.05 34.60 1.29
C GLU A 4 4.49 33.39 2.07
N ALA A 5 3.38 33.58 2.78
CA ALA A 5 2.69 32.49 3.47
C ALA A 5 2.11 31.47 2.47
N ILE A 6 1.49 31.93 1.38
CA ILE A 6 0.98 31.05 0.31
C ILE A 6 2.13 30.31 -0.38
N GLU A 7 3.24 31.00 -0.68
CA GLU A 7 4.42 30.36 -1.28
C GLU A 7 5.03 29.27 -0.38
N THR A 8 5.08 29.53 0.93
CA THR A 8 5.56 28.57 1.92
C THR A 8 4.63 27.35 1.99
N LEU A 9 3.32 27.57 2.03
CA LEU A 9 2.32 26.48 2.03
C LEU A 9 2.41 25.65 0.75
N ILE A 10 2.47 26.28 -0.42
CA ILE A 10 2.61 25.58 -1.71
C ILE A 10 3.90 24.74 -1.75
N SER A 11 5.02 25.28 -1.26
CA SER A 11 6.31 24.57 -1.26
C SER A 11 6.24 23.34 -0.36
N ARG A 12 5.77 23.50 0.88
CA ARG A 12 5.59 22.40 1.83
C ARG A 12 4.65 21.32 1.27
N TRP A 13 3.59 21.72 0.58
CA TRP A 13 2.67 20.76 -0.02
C TRP A 13 3.30 19.97 -1.17
N LYS A 14 4.10 20.64 -2.03
CA LYS A 14 4.85 19.96 -3.10
C LYS A 14 5.81 18.93 -2.53
N GLU A 15 6.51 19.27 -1.45
CA GLU A 15 7.40 18.34 -0.74
C GLU A 15 6.63 17.11 -0.25
N GLN A 16 5.46 17.29 0.37
CA GLN A 16 4.64 16.17 0.83
C GLN A 16 4.16 15.25 -0.29
N TYR A 17 3.75 15.82 -1.43
CA TYR A 17 3.41 15.01 -2.61
C TYR A 17 4.62 14.25 -3.18
N GLN A 18 5.81 14.84 -3.15
CA GLN A 18 7.04 14.15 -3.56
C GLN A 18 7.41 13.02 -2.59
N LEU A 19 7.22 13.21 -1.29
CA LEU A 19 7.40 12.15 -0.29
C LEU A 19 6.43 10.99 -0.52
N LEU A 20 5.14 11.28 -0.75
CA LEU A 20 4.15 10.24 -1.07
C LEU A 20 4.45 9.50 -2.36
N LEU A 21 4.95 10.18 -3.39
CA LEU A 21 5.40 9.55 -4.63
C LEU A 21 6.59 8.62 -4.37
N ALA A 22 7.61 9.09 -3.65
CA ALA A 22 8.77 8.28 -3.29
C ALA A 22 8.36 7.03 -2.49
N GLU A 23 7.44 7.18 -1.54
CA GLU A 23 6.90 6.07 -0.76
C GLU A 23 6.07 5.10 -1.61
N ALA A 24 5.35 5.58 -2.62
CA ALA A 24 4.56 4.72 -3.51
C ALA A 24 5.49 3.88 -4.41
N GLU A 25 6.55 4.50 -4.92
CA GLU A 25 7.59 3.81 -5.67
C GLU A 25 8.35 2.79 -4.81
N ASP A 26 8.70 3.16 -3.58
CA ASP A 26 9.38 2.29 -2.63
C ASP A 26 8.50 1.09 -2.25
N LEU A 27 7.20 1.32 -2.00
CA LEU A 27 6.25 0.26 -1.72
C LEU A 27 6.12 -0.69 -2.92
N LEU A 28 5.98 -0.17 -4.15
CA LEU A 28 5.93 -1.01 -5.35
C LEU A 28 7.19 -1.85 -5.54
N ARG A 29 8.37 -1.27 -5.28
CA ARG A 29 9.66 -1.96 -5.47
C ARG A 29 9.92 -3.06 -4.46
N ASN A 30 9.35 -2.95 -3.26
CA ASN A 30 9.71 -3.81 -2.15
C ASN A 30 8.55 -4.64 -1.59
N VAL A 31 7.34 -4.56 -2.15
CA VAL A 31 6.15 -5.30 -1.66
C VAL A 31 6.35 -6.83 -1.65
N ASP A 32 7.26 -7.35 -2.46
CA ASP A 32 7.63 -8.76 -2.56
C ASP A 32 8.66 -9.20 -1.51
N ILE A 33 9.46 -8.29 -0.98
CA ILE A 33 10.54 -8.58 -0.03
C ILE A 33 10.29 -8.05 1.38
N TRP A 34 9.42 -7.06 1.55
CA TRP A 34 9.12 -6.51 2.88
C TRP A 34 8.44 -7.54 3.78
N GLY A 35 8.96 -7.62 5.00
CA GLY A 35 8.28 -8.27 6.11
C GLY A 35 7.12 -7.39 6.62
N PRO A 36 6.22 -7.97 7.45
CA PRO A 36 5.04 -7.27 7.96
C PRO A 36 5.36 -5.94 8.67
N GLU A 37 6.39 -5.92 9.52
CA GLU A 37 6.80 -4.73 10.29
C GLU A 37 7.27 -3.59 9.39
N ALA A 38 8.03 -3.90 8.34
CA ALA A 38 8.51 -2.91 7.37
C ALA A 38 7.34 -2.32 6.57
N PHE A 39 6.39 -3.18 6.17
CA PHE A 39 5.18 -2.78 5.48
C PHE A 39 4.30 -1.88 6.36
N GLU A 40 4.02 -2.27 7.60
CA GLU A 40 3.27 -1.45 8.56
C GLU A 40 3.94 -0.09 8.79
N GLY A 41 5.26 -0.07 8.96
CA GLY A 41 6.02 1.17 9.08
C GLY A 41 5.91 2.07 7.85
N ALA A 42 5.91 1.50 6.64
CA ALA A 42 5.72 2.26 5.41
C ALA A 42 4.31 2.84 5.28
N ILE A 43 3.27 2.06 5.62
CA ILE A 43 1.89 2.53 5.63
C ILE A 43 1.69 3.64 6.68
N ALA A 44 2.28 3.51 7.86
CA ALA A 44 2.19 4.54 8.90
C ALA A 44 2.82 5.88 8.46
N ARG A 45 3.96 5.86 7.77
CA ARG A 45 4.57 7.08 7.21
C ARG A 45 3.70 7.72 6.13
N ARG A 46 3.17 6.91 5.20
CA ARG A 46 2.22 7.37 4.17
C ARG A 46 1.01 8.05 4.79
N GLN A 47 0.44 7.45 5.83
CA GLN A 47 -0.70 8.01 6.55
C GLN A 47 -0.37 9.38 7.17
N GLY A 48 0.80 9.52 7.80
CA GLY A 48 1.27 10.81 8.33
C GLY A 48 1.43 11.89 7.25
N ASN A 49 2.00 11.53 6.09
CA ASN A 49 2.14 12.47 4.97
C ASN A 49 0.77 12.91 4.40
N ILE A 50 -0.21 12.00 4.34
CA ILE A 50 -1.58 12.31 3.92
C ILE A 50 -2.25 13.27 4.92
N GLU A 51 -2.11 13.02 6.22
CA GLU A 51 -2.65 13.89 7.27
C GLU A 51 -2.05 15.30 7.19
N GLU A 52 -0.74 15.41 6.96
CA GLU A 52 -0.09 16.70 6.77
C GLU A 52 -0.58 17.43 5.50
N LEU A 53 -0.83 16.71 4.40
CA LEU A 53 -1.45 17.30 3.20
C LEU A 53 -2.84 17.86 3.50
N PHE A 54 -3.66 17.15 4.27
CA PHE A 54 -4.99 17.62 4.69
C PHE A 54 -4.91 18.89 5.54
N ASP A 55 -3.97 18.94 6.48
CA ASP A 55 -3.74 20.13 7.31
C ASP A 55 -3.33 21.34 6.46
N ILE A 56 -2.42 21.15 5.50
CA ILE A 56 -2.00 22.22 4.59
C ILE A 56 -3.16 22.67 3.70
N ASP A 57 -3.98 21.76 3.17
CA ASP A 57 -5.18 22.09 2.38
C ASP A 57 -6.15 22.96 3.21
N THR A 58 -6.36 22.57 4.47
CA THR A 58 -7.22 23.30 5.41
C THR A 58 -6.68 24.70 5.70
N CYS A 59 -5.36 24.81 5.95
CA CYS A 59 -4.70 26.10 6.15
C CYS A 59 -4.79 26.99 4.91
N LEU A 60 -4.58 26.44 3.71
CA LEU A 60 -4.63 27.20 2.46
C LEU A 60 -6.04 27.73 2.20
N VAL A 61 -7.07 26.90 2.37
CA VAL A 61 -8.47 27.31 2.22
C VAL A 61 -8.84 28.41 3.21
N LYS A 62 -8.46 28.25 4.49
CA LYS A 62 -8.69 29.27 5.51
C LYS A 62 -8.00 30.59 5.15
N TYR A 63 -6.76 30.52 4.69
CA TYR A 63 -5.99 31.69 4.31
C TYR A 63 -6.61 32.45 3.14
N LEU A 64 -7.03 31.74 2.09
CA LEU A 64 -7.69 32.32 0.92
C LEU A 64 -9.00 33.00 1.29
N LYS A 65 -9.76 32.41 2.23
CA LYS A 65 -10.97 33.00 2.83
C LYS A 65 -10.68 34.29 3.59
N ASP A 66 -9.77 34.23 4.55
CA ASP A 66 -9.43 35.36 5.42
C ASP A 66 -8.85 36.54 4.63
N ALA A 67 -8.14 36.27 3.53
CA ALA A 67 -7.58 37.27 2.63
C ALA A 67 -8.58 37.81 1.59
N GLY A 68 -9.80 37.29 1.52
CA GLY A 68 -10.79 37.66 0.48
C GLY A 68 -10.35 37.31 -0.95
N MET A 69 -9.44 36.33 -1.10
CA MET A 69 -8.80 35.97 -2.37
C MET A 69 -9.41 34.72 -3.02
N GLU A 70 -10.57 34.24 -2.56
CA GLU A 70 -11.21 33.01 -3.06
C GLU A 70 -11.42 32.99 -4.59
N THR A 71 -11.58 34.17 -5.20
CA THR A 71 -11.87 34.32 -6.64
C THR A 71 -10.70 34.86 -7.46
N ILE A 72 -9.58 35.19 -6.82
CA ILE A 72 -8.41 35.71 -7.53
C ILE A 72 -7.71 34.53 -8.21
N ARG A 73 -7.62 34.57 -9.54
CA ARG A 73 -6.78 33.64 -10.30
C ARG A 73 -5.32 33.95 -10.02
N ASP A 74 -4.67 33.08 -9.26
CA ASP A 74 -3.23 33.06 -9.09
C ASP A 74 -2.66 31.93 -9.95
N SER A 75 -1.84 32.27 -10.96
CA SER A 75 -1.23 31.31 -11.86
C SER A 75 -0.43 30.23 -11.14
N ARG A 76 0.12 30.53 -9.96
CA ARG A 76 0.87 29.56 -9.15
C ARG A 76 -0.03 28.53 -8.48
N LEU A 77 -1.23 28.95 -8.06
CA LEU A 77 -2.24 28.02 -7.54
C LEU A 77 -2.75 27.11 -8.66
N ASP A 78 -2.87 27.62 -9.88
CA ASP A 78 -3.27 26.81 -11.03
C ASP A 78 -2.17 25.81 -11.44
N GLU A 79 -0.91 26.23 -11.57
CA GLU A 79 0.24 25.32 -11.79
C GLU A 79 0.30 24.22 -10.73
N PHE A 80 0.04 24.61 -9.49
CA PHE A 80 0.03 23.70 -8.36
C PHE A 80 -1.13 22.71 -8.39
N ARG A 81 -2.34 23.13 -8.77
CA ARG A 81 -3.48 22.22 -8.97
C ARG A 81 -3.15 21.19 -10.03
N THR A 82 -2.54 21.59 -11.14
CA THR A 82 -2.08 20.66 -12.18
C THR A 82 -1.03 19.69 -11.64
N PHE A 83 -0.07 20.16 -10.85
CA PHE A 83 0.91 19.30 -10.19
C PHE A 83 0.23 18.30 -9.23
N LYS A 84 -0.71 18.77 -8.38
CA LYS A 84 -1.49 17.95 -7.44
C LYS A 84 -2.19 16.81 -8.18
N GLU A 85 -2.90 17.15 -9.24
CA GLU A 85 -3.64 16.18 -10.06
C GLU A 85 -2.70 15.15 -10.68
N THR A 86 -1.59 15.60 -11.28
CA THR A 86 -0.59 14.73 -11.89
C THR A 86 0.04 13.78 -10.86
N ALA A 87 0.46 14.31 -9.71
CA ALA A 87 1.06 13.53 -8.63
C ALA A 87 0.05 12.53 -8.04
N THR A 88 -1.19 12.95 -7.82
CA THR A 88 -2.26 12.08 -7.29
C THR A 88 -2.53 10.91 -8.24
N ASN A 89 -2.69 11.19 -9.54
CA ASN A 89 -2.90 10.14 -10.53
C ASN A 89 -1.74 9.12 -10.56
N ARG A 90 -0.50 9.61 -10.47
CA ARG A 90 0.67 8.75 -10.43
C ARG A 90 0.75 7.92 -9.15
N ILE A 91 0.42 8.49 -7.99
CA ILE A 91 0.35 7.76 -6.72
C ILE A 91 -0.69 6.63 -6.83
N LEU A 92 -1.89 6.94 -7.32
CA LEU A 92 -2.96 5.94 -7.48
C LEU A 92 -2.58 4.80 -8.44
N GLU A 93 -1.88 5.13 -9.52
CA GLU A 93 -1.34 4.14 -10.46
C GLU A 93 -0.35 3.19 -9.75
N LEU A 94 0.64 3.74 -9.04
CA LEU A 94 1.65 2.97 -8.31
C LEU A 94 1.02 2.10 -7.21
N ASP A 95 0.06 2.65 -6.47
CA ASP A 95 -0.66 1.91 -5.43
C ASP A 95 -1.48 0.76 -6.02
N SER A 96 -2.15 0.99 -7.16
CA SER A 96 -2.90 -0.05 -7.86
C SER A 96 -2.00 -1.21 -8.31
N LEU A 97 -0.83 -0.89 -8.86
CA LEU A 97 0.18 -1.90 -9.23
C LEU A 97 0.68 -2.69 -8.02
N SER A 98 0.93 -1.99 -6.91
CA SER A 98 1.41 -2.60 -5.67
C SER A 98 0.39 -3.57 -5.08
N ILE A 99 -0.90 -3.18 -5.09
CA ILE A 99 -2.01 -4.02 -4.65
C ILE A 99 -2.14 -5.26 -5.54
N ALA A 100 -2.03 -5.09 -6.87
CA ALA A 100 -2.10 -6.21 -7.81
C ALA A 100 -0.98 -7.23 -7.55
N LEU A 101 0.26 -6.75 -7.36
CA LEU A 101 1.42 -7.60 -7.07
C LEU A 101 1.28 -8.32 -5.72
N ALA A 102 0.82 -7.62 -4.68
CA ALA A 102 0.53 -8.23 -3.38
C ALA A 102 -0.56 -9.30 -3.50
N GLY A 103 -1.62 -9.03 -4.27
CA GLY A 103 -2.71 -9.97 -4.52
C GLY A 103 -2.26 -11.25 -5.22
N GLU A 104 -1.43 -11.13 -6.27
CA GLU A 104 -0.84 -12.28 -6.96
C GLU A 104 -0.01 -13.16 -6.02
N ARG A 105 0.82 -12.53 -5.18
CA ARG A 105 1.65 -13.23 -4.19
C ARG A 105 0.80 -13.99 -3.16
N LEU A 106 -0.26 -13.37 -2.66
CA LEU A 106 -1.19 -14.03 -1.73
C LEU A 106 -1.86 -15.24 -2.37
N ALA A 107 -2.28 -15.13 -3.63
CA ALA A 107 -2.86 -16.25 -4.37
C ALA A 107 -1.84 -17.40 -4.55
N HIS A 108 -0.58 -17.08 -4.86
CA HIS A 108 0.48 -18.08 -4.97
C HIS A 108 0.73 -18.80 -3.65
N LEU A 109 0.89 -18.06 -2.55
CA LEU A 109 1.10 -18.64 -1.22
C LEU A 109 -0.08 -19.52 -0.78
N GLN A 110 -1.31 -19.12 -1.07
CA GLN A 110 -2.50 -19.95 -0.80
C GLN A 110 -2.47 -21.26 -1.59
N SER A 111 -2.04 -21.22 -2.86
CA SER A 111 -1.87 -22.41 -3.69
C SER A 111 -0.81 -23.37 -3.14
N GLU A 112 0.35 -22.84 -2.72
CA GLU A 112 1.43 -23.62 -2.11
C GLU A 112 1.02 -24.26 -0.79
N ILE A 113 0.33 -23.51 0.09
CA ILE A 113 -0.20 -24.04 1.36
C ILE A 113 -1.20 -25.17 1.08
N ALA A 114 -2.09 -25.00 0.10
CA ALA A 114 -3.04 -26.05 -0.28
C ALA A 114 -2.32 -27.29 -0.84
N ALA A 115 -1.26 -27.12 -1.63
CA ALA A 115 -0.44 -28.23 -2.12
C ALA A 115 0.28 -28.95 -0.97
N GLY A 116 0.85 -28.22 -0.02
CA GLY A 116 1.48 -28.78 1.18
C GLY A 116 0.49 -29.54 2.07
N ALA A 117 -0.74 -29.03 2.22
CA ALA A 117 -1.81 -29.72 2.94
C ALA A 117 -2.17 -31.05 2.27
N ARG A 118 -2.31 -31.08 0.94
CA ARG A 118 -2.52 -32.32 0.17
C ARG A 118 -1.36 -33.30 0.34
N GLY A 119 -0.12 -32.81 0.34
CA GLY A 119 1.08 -33.62 0.59
C GLY A 119 1.09 -34.24 1.99
N LYS A 120 0.72 -33.49 3.03
CA LYS A 120 0.56 -34.02 4.40
C LYS A 120 -0.54 -35.08 4.47
N THR A 121 -1.69 -34.85 3.83
CA THR A 121 -2.76 -35.86 3.74
C THR A 121 -2.28 -37.13 3.04
N ALA A 122 -1.48 -37.00 1.98
CA ALA A 122 -0.89 -38.15 1.31
C ALA A 122 0.06 -38.93 2.23
N ILE A 123 0.93 -38.25 2.99
CA ILE A 123 1.83 -38.89 3.97
C ILE A 123 1.04 -39.66 5.03
N VAL A 124 0.01 -39.03 5.62
CA VAL A 124 -0.86 -39.69 6.62
C VAL A 124 -1.57 -40.92 6.03
N SER A 125 -1.94 -40.89 4.75
CA SER A 125 -2.56 -42.05 4.06
C SER A 125 -1.59 -43.22 3.84
N TYR A 126 -0.30 -42.94 3.61
CA TYR A 126 0.74 -43.97 3.54
C TYR A 126 1.07 -44.56 4.93
N GLU A 127 1.12 -43.74 5.98
CA GLU A 127 1.39 -44.22 7.34
C GLU A 127 0.22 -45.04 7.92
N SER A 128 -1.03 -44.70 7.57
CA SER A 128 -2.22 -45.44 8.01
C SER A 128 -2.44 -46.75 7.25
N SER A 129 -2.12 -46.81 5.95
CA SER A 129 -2.14 -48.05 5.16
C SER A 129 -1.03 -49.03 5.54
N GLY A 130 0.11 -48.55 6.05
CA GLY A 130 1.20 -49.39 6.58
C GLY A 130 0.91 -50.06 7.94
N ARG A 131 -0.11 -49.60 8.69
CA ARG A 131 -0.52 -50.21 9.99
C ARG A 131 -1.67 -51.21 9.88
N GLY A 132 -2.19 -51.45 8.67
CA GLY A 132 -3.39 -52.25 8.42
C GLY A 132 -3.15 -53.56 7.66
N SER A 133 -2.11 -54.35 7.98
CA SER A 133 -2.02 -55.74 7.50
C SER A 133 -1.17 -56.65 8.41
N ARG A 134 -1.64 -56.84 9.64
CA ARG A 134 -1.44 -58.10 10.38
C ARG A 134 -2.80 -58.75 10.56
N GLN A 135 -3.42 -59.13 9.45
CA GLN A 135 -4.64 -59.93 9.49
C GLN A 135 -4.21 -61.40 9.62
N ASN A 136 -4.58 -61.93 10.78
CA ASN A 136 -4.25 -63.24 11.32
C ASN A 136 -4.57 -64.35 10.29
N TRP A 137 -3.56 -65.11 9.84
CA TRP A 137 -3.71 -66.30 8.98
C TRP A 137 -4.05 -67.57 9.80
N ASN A 138 -4.73 -67.43 10.93
CA ASN A 138 -5.22 -68.55 11.70
C ASN A 138 -6.73 -68.65 11.49
N ASP A 139 -7.13 -69.33 10.42
CA ASP A 139 -8.40 -70.07 10.28
C ASP A 139 -8.36 -70.89 8.98
N ILE A 140 -7.45 -71.86 8.92
CA ILE A 140 -7.57 -73.05 8.06
C ILE A 140 -7.10 -74.24 8.90
N ALA A 141 -8.02 -74.85 9.64
CA ALA A 141 -7.94 -76.22 10.15
C ALA A 141 -9.35 -76.74 10.38
#